data_AF-A0A4V4NAV9-F1
#
_entry.id   AF-A0A4V4NAV9-F1
#
_cell.length_a   1.000
_cell.length_b   1.000
_cell.length_c   1.000
_cell.angle_alpha   90.00
_cell.angle_beta   90.00
_cell.angle_gamma   90.00
#
_symmetry.space_group_name_H-M   'P 1'
#
loop_
_entity.id
_entity.type
_entity.pdbx_description
1 polymer ?
#
loop_
_entity_poly.entity_id
_entity_poly.type
_entity_poly.pdbx_seq_one_letter_code
_entity_poly.pdbx_strand_id
1 'polypeptide(L)'
;MTTANRHPNGGPRWLAAGIDLCQAVKLAAVQSAPKLLVSWLYVPFGIMAMLAACFGVSVLFDTLGVSFPASVACLILLFFGLLLCELVLGNHRTKAIVAVIDVPAGWSLRWINILFTPSFIMLPLSPPIGIVEVMKIIAVFIIGFIAMMALAAYLTRGLQLLLGSSKRALTERAEEMGNETDEIPLADTPPRGDSAPGSRSVSAAPSSLSLNTLAPPPLSRNASHNFLPAASSSFRRPEAEDEGGAKTPPATGSPLPPQIPVPMPRAQVWAAWICGHLNWVIYAAVFVLVGLPVYYAAGYAMPLHLSLILLVYFAAMSVPARWRQYLHPVLVASLFSVLGIWALAAARGDGLPDTLRSFRTGANYTYLWLHGANNRRLPGAGDIFGTVLDASIVSLALPMYQYRRELRQNFAAIVLPNVVMSIGCLFSYPPVCYAIGISAERSLAFASRSLTLALATPATENLGGDLNTVAAVAIMSGIVGVLFGQRMLAWLRIPEDDYITRGVTLGANSSAIATALLLRTDPRAAALSSLSMSLFGTITVLFTSIPPIADVIKSLVT
;
A
#
# COMPACT_ATOMS: atom_id res chain seq x y z
N MET A 1 29.09 -56.59 -3.72
CA MET A 1 28.53 -56.61 -5.10
C MET A 1 27.13 -55.99 -5.04
N THR A 2 26.94 -54.67 -5.15
CA THR A 2 26.79 -53.84 -6.37
C THR A 2 25.71 -54.31 -7.36
N THR A 3 24.47 -53.81 -7.19
CA THR A 3 23.47 -53.63 -8.26
C THR A 3 22.44 -52.59 -7.81
N ALA A 4 22.02 -51.56 -8.54
CA ALA A 4 22.52 -50.88 -9.72
C ALA A 4 21.77 -49.53 -9.74
N ASN A 5 22.44 -48.46 -9.32
CA ASN A 5 22.06 -47.08 -9.62
C ASN A 5 22.28 -46.87 -11.13
N ARG A 6 21.24 -47.02 -11.95
CA ARG A 6 21.28 -46.61 -13.37
C ARG A 6 20.00 -45.86 -13.72
N HIS A 7 20.08 -44.53 -13.62
CA HIS A 7 19.32 -43.65 -14.51
C HIS A 7 19.98 -43.69 -15.90
N PRO A 8 19.25 -43.51 -17.01
CA PRO A 8 19.78 -43.74 -18.35
C PRO A 8 20.73 -42.66 -18.89
N ASN A 9 21.15 -41.68 -18.09
CA ASN A 9 22.16 -40.68 -18.46
C ASN A 9 23.24 -40.60 -17.36
N GLY A 10 24.38 -41.23 -17.62
CA GLY A 10 25.49 -41.42 -16.67
C GLY A 10 26.37 -40.19 -16.45
N GLY A 11 25.84 -39.18 -15.77
CA GLY A 11 26.60 -38.02 -15.28
C GLY A 11 26.67 -37.97 -13.74
N PRO A 12 27.68 -37.32 -13.14
CA PRO A 12 27.70 -37.05 -11.71
C PRO A 12 26.47 -36.24 -11.26
N ARG A 13 25.88 -36.56 -10.08
CA ARG A 13 24.67 -35.87 -9.57
C ARG A 13 24.84 -34.35 -9.43
N TRP A 14 26.07 -33.86 -9.23
CA TRP A 14 26.40 -32.44 -9.18
C TRP A 14 26.34 -31.76 -10.56
N LEU A 15 26.66 -32.49 -11.63
CA LEU A 15 26.57 -32.02 -13.01
C LEU A 15 25.11 -31.86 -13.45
N ALA A 16 24.26 -32.82 -13.08
CA ALA A 16 22.81 -32.72 -13.28
C ALA A 16 22.20 -31.54 -12.48
N ALA A 17 22.63 -31.35 -11.22
CA ALA A 17 22.19 -30.21 -10.42
C ALA A 17 22.67 -28.85 -10.98
N GLY A 18 23.88 -28.79 -11.55
CA GLY A 18 24.40 -27.59 -12.21
C GLY A 18 23.65 -27.23 -13.50
N ILE A 19 23.28 -28.24 -14.30
CA ILE A 19 22.46 -28.05 -15.51
C ILE A 19 21.04 -27.61 -15.13
N ASP A 20 20.43 -28.25 -14.13
CA ASP A 20 19.12 -27.87 -13.60
C ASP A 20 19.13 -26.43 -13.05
N LEU A 21 20.20 -26.02 -12.36
CA LEU A 21 20.37 -24.65 -11.85
C LEU A 21 20.55 -23.64 -12.99
N CYS A 22 21.34 -23.96 -14.01
CA CYS A 22 21.54 -23.08 -15.17
C CYS A 22 20.23 -22.90 -15.96
N GLN A 23 19.48 -23.99 -16.15
CA GLN A 23 18.14 -23.93 -16.75
C GLN A 23 17.17 -23.16 -15.85
N ALA A 24 17.22 -23.32 -14.53
CA ALA A 24 16.42 -22.57 -13.58
C ALA A 24 16.72 -21.07 -13.61
N VAL A 25 17.99 -20.67 -13.66
CA VAL A 25 18.42 -19.26 -13.77
C VAL A 25 17.95 -18.66 -15.10
N LYS A 26 18.10 -19.40 -16.21
CA LYS A 26 17.60 -18.96 -17.52
C LYS A 26 16.08 -18.79 -17.52
N LEU A 27 15.35 -19.74 -16.95
CA LEU A 27 13.89 -19.70 -16.85
C LEU A 27 13.43 -18.57 -15.92
N ALA A 28 14.09 -18.40 -14.78
CA ALA A 28 13.85 -17.30 -13.85
C ALA A 28 14.10 -15.94 -14.52
N ALA A 29 15.23 -15.78 -15.23
CA ALA A 29 15.56 -14.55 -15.93
C ALA A 29 14.51 -14.19 -16.98
N VAL A 30 14.05 -15.14 -17.79
CA VAL A 30 12.99 -14.92 -18.80
C VAL A 30 11.65 -14.58 -18.13
N GLN A 31 11.29 -15.27 -17.04
CA GLN A 31 10.06 -15.00 -16.30
C GLN A 31 10.07 -13.67 -15.53
N SER A 32 11.24 -13.25 -15.04
CA SER A 32 11.40 -12.00 -14.30
C SER A 32 11.66 -10.79 -15.20
N ALA A 33 12.18 -10.98 -16.42
CA ALA A 33 12.53 -9.91 -17.36
C ALA A 33 11.42 -8.87 -17.58
N PRO A 34 10.16 -9.23 -17.89
CA PRO A 34 9.12 -8.21 -18.10
C PRO A 34 8.83 -7.42 -16.81
N LYS A 35 8.83 -8.08 -15.65
CA LYS A 35 8.63 -7.41 -14.36
C LYS A 35 9.80 -6.49 -14.00
N LEU A 36 11.03 -6.94 -14.27
CA LEU A 36 12.24 -6.16 -14.06
C LEU A 36 12.27 -4.94 -14.98
N LEU A 37 11.93 -5.08 -16.27
CA LEU A 37 11.83 -3.96 -17.20
C LEU A 37 10.82 -2.91 -16.69
N VAL A 38 9.63 -3.33 -16.28
CA VAL A 38 8.66 -2.41 -15.67
C VAL A 38 9.22 -1.75 -14.41
N SER A 39 9.81 -2.52 -13.51
CA SER A 39 10.28 -2.02 -12.20
C SER A 39 11.54 -1.16 -12.27
N TRP A 40 12.41 -1.37 -13.26
CA TRP A 40 13.71 -0.71 -13.39
C TRP A 40 13.73 0.39 -14.45
N LEU A 41 12.80 0.38 -15.40
CA LEU A 41 12.72 1.40 -16.45
C LEU A 41 11.48 2.29 -16.28
N TYR A 42 10.29 1.70 -16.30
CA TYR A 42 9.04 2.46 -16.30
C TYR A 42 8.74 3.10 -14.94
N VAL A 43 8.96 2.38 -13.84
CA VAL A 43 8.72 2.89 -12.49
C VAL A 43 9.64 4.08 -12.17
N PRO A 44 10.97 4.01 -12.34
CA PRO A 44 11.84 5.16 -12.07
C PRO A 44 11.53 6.36 -12.96
N PHE A 45 11.26 6.13 -14.25
CA PHE A 45 10.86 7.21 -15.17
C PHE A 45 9.55 7.89 -14.73
N GLY A 46 8.56 7.10 -14.35
CA GLY A 46 7.28 7.62 -13.86
C GLY A 46 7.39 8.38 -12.54
N ILE A 47 8.18 7.87 -11.59
CA ILE A 47 8.49 8.57 -10.33
C ILE A 47 9.21 9.88 -10.62
N MET A 48 10.20 9.86 -11.51
CA MET A 48 10.92 11.06 -11.94
C MET A 48 9.99 12.11 -12.56
N ALA A 49 9.03 11.69 -13.39
CA ALA A 49 8.03 12.59 -13.96
C ALA A 49 7.11 13.19 -12.88
N MET A 50 6.66 12.39 -11.90
CA MET A 50 5.88 12.90 -10.76
C MET A 50 6.67 13.90 -9.92
N LEU A 51 7.94 13.62 -9.66
CA LEU A 51 8.82 14.51 -8.91
C LEU A 51 9.11 15.79 -9.70
N ALA A 52 9.30 15.72 -11.02
CA ALA A 52 9.44 16.89 -11.88
C ALA A 52 8.22 17.80 -11.81
N ALA A 53 7.01 17.21 -11.80
CA ALA A 53 5.78 17.97 -11.58
C ALA A 53 5.75 18.62 -10.17
N CYS A 54 6.12 17.87 -9.12
CA CYS A 54 6.21 18.41 -7.76
C CYS A 54 7.22 19.55 -7.69
N PHE A 55 8.39 19.41 -8.33
CA PHE A 55 9.40 20.45 -8.39
C PHE A 55 8.89 21.70 -9.09
N GLY A 56 8.25 21.57 -10.26
CA GLY A 56 7.64 22.69 -10.96
C GLY A 56 6.62 23.44 -10.11
N VAL A 57 5.78 22.70 -9.37
CA VAL A 57 4.81 23.29 -8.43
C VAL A 57 5.52 23.95 -7.23
N SER A 58 6.57 23.34 -6.68
CA SER A 58 7.34 23.93 -5.57
C SER A 58 7.99 25.25 -5.96
N VAL A 59 8.62 25.32 -7.14
CA VAL A 59 9.20 26.55 -7.67
C VAL A 59 8.13 27.61 -7.87
N LEU A 60 6.95 27.23 -8.39
CA LEU A 60 5.83 28.15 -8.55
C LEU A 60 5.35 28.71 -7.19
N PHE A 61 5.19 27.87 -6.18
CA PHE A 61 4.79 28.30 -4.84
C PHE A 61 5.82 29.18 -4.16
N ASP A 62 7.11 28.87 -4.28
CA ASP A 62 8.19 29.70 -3.78
C ASP A 62 8.16 31.09 -4.42
N THR A 63 7.91 31.18 -5.74
CA THR A 63 7.79 32.48 -6.43
C THR A 63 6.54 33.28 -6.04
N LEU A 64 5.46 32.60 -5.65
CA LEU A 64 4.21 33.21 -5.23
C LEU A 64 4.16 33.51 -3.71
N GLY A 65 5.18 33.08 -2.96
CA GLY A 65 5.20 33.19 -1.49
C GLY A 65 4.15 32.33 -0.79
N VAL A 66 3.71 31.22 -1.43
CA VAL A 66 2.68 30.33 -0.90
C VAL A 66 3.34 29.15 -0.18
N SER A 67 3.15 29.04 1.13
CA SER A 67 3.61 27.88 1.91
C SER A 67 2.64 26.70 1.79
N PHE A 68 2.66 25.99 0.65
CA PHE A 68 1.82 24.81 0.42
C PHE A 68 2.67 23.61 -0.05
N PRO A 69 2.52 22.41 0.54
CA PRO A 69 3.26 21.22 0.13
C PRO A 69 3.01 20.84 -1.34
N ALA A 70 4.05 20.92 -2.17
CA ALA A 70 3.93 20.71 -3.61
C ALA A 70 3.40 19.31 -3.98
N SER A 71 3.79 18.27 -3.23
CA SER A 71 3.32 16.90 -3.45
C SER A 71 1.80 16.74 -3.23
N VAL A 72 1.23 17.45 -2.25
CA VAL A 72 -0.23 17.46 -2.02
C VAL A 72 -0.95 18.28 -3.09
N ALA A 73 -0.32 19.35 -3.60
CA ALA A 73 -0.92 20.14 -4.68
C ALA A 73 -0.97 19.31 -5.96
N CYS A 74 0.11 18.58 -6.27
CA CYS A 74 0.15 17.62 -7.36
C CYS A 74 -0.86 16.49 -7.19
N LEU A 75 -1.11 15.99 -5.99
CA LEU A 75 -2.21 15.04 -5.71
C LEU A 75 -3.55 15.64 -6.15
N ILE A 76 -3.88 16.85 -5.67
CA ILE A 76 -5.15 17.53 -5.96
C ILE A 76 -5.29 17.80 -7.47
N LEU A 77 -4.23 18.35 -8.08
CA LEU A 77 -4.18 18.63 -9.51
C LEU A 77 -4.33 17.37 -10.36
N LEU A 78 -3.69 16.27 -9.96
CA LEU A 78 -3.81 15.00 -10.65
C LEU A 78 -5.23 14.43 -10.55
N PHE A 79 -5.85 14.49 -9.36
CA PHE A 79 -7.22 14.05 -9.16
C PHE A 79 -8.21 14.82 -10.03
N PHE A 80 -8.21 16.16 -9.96
CA PHE A 80 -9.10 16.99 -10.77
C PHE A 80 -8.75 16.93 -12.27
N GLY A 81 -7.47 16.79 -12.61
CA GLY A 81 -7.01 16.59 -13.99
C GLY A 81 -7.58 15.31 -14.59
N LEU A 82 -7.59 14.21 -13.83
CA LEU A 82 -8.20 12.95 -14.28
C LEU A 82 -9.73 13.07 -14.44
N LEU A 83 -10.41 13.79 -13.54
CA LEU A 83 -11.85 14.09 -13.70
C LEU A 83 -12.13 14.92 -14.95
N LEU A 84 -11.31 15.93 -15.21
CA LEU A 84 -11.43 16.75 -16.41
C LEU A 84 -11.13 15.92 -17.67
N CYS A 85 -10.13 15.04 -17.63
CA CYS A 85 -9.85 14.13 -18.74
C CYS A 85 -11.02 13.19 -19.02
N GLU A 86 -11.67 12.64 -17.99
CA GLU A 86 -12.89 11.83 -18.15
C GLU A 86 -14.03 12.64 -18.81
N LEU A 87 -14.22 13.89 -18.41
CA LEU A 87 -15.23 14.78 -18.97
C LEU A 87 -14.96 15.11 -20.46
N VAL A 88 -13.70 15.37 -20.82
CA VAL A 88 -13.31 15.86 -22.16
C VAL A 88 -13.01 14.72 -23.14
N LEU A 89 -12.26 13.70 -22.72
CA LEU A 89 -11.79 12.59 -23.59
C LEU A 89 -12.65 11.33 -23.48
N GLY A 90 -13.54 11.24 -22.49
CA GLY A 90 -14.38 10.08 -22.22
C GLY A 90 -13.67 8.93 -21.50
N ASN A 91 -14.48 8.02 -20.94
CA ASN A 91 -14.01 6.93 -20.06
C ASN A 91 -12.91 6.05 -20.66
N HIS A 92 -12.98 5.74 -21.95
CA HIS A 92 -12.06 4.79 -22.58
C HIS A 92 -10.63 5.34 -22.65
N ARG A 93 -10.45 6.59 -23.11
CA ARG A 93 -9.13 7.23 -23.20
C ARG A 93 -8.56 7.54 -21.82
N THR A 94 -9.39 7.98 -20.89
CA THR A 94 -8.93 8.25 -19.52
C THR A 94 -8.48 6.98 -18.81
N LYS A 95 -9.11 5.83 -19.06
CA LYS A 95 -8.61 4.53 -18.56
C LYS A 95 -7.20 4.21 -19.07
N ALA A 96 -6.88 4.53 -20.33
CA ALA A 96 -5.53 4.34 -20.86
C ALA A 96 -4.50 5.26 -20.18
N ILE A 97 -4.87 6.53 -19.93
CA ILE A 97 -4.02 7.49 -19.20
C ILE A 97 -3.77 6.98 -17.77
N VAL A 98 -4.83 6.56 -17.07
CA VAL A 98 -4.74 6.00 -15.73
C VAL A 98 -3.85 4.76 -15.71
N ALA A 99 -3.95 3.87 -16.69
CA ALA A 99 -3.12 2.67 -16.76
C ALA A 99 -1.61 2.99 -16.87
N VAL A 100 -1.23 4.09 -17.51
CA VAL A 100 0.18 4.53 -17.56
C VAL A 100 0.62 5.09 -16.22
N ILE A 101 -0.22 5.90 -15.56
CA ILE A 101 0.08 6.50 -14.26
C ILE A 101 0.09 5.45 -13.14
N ASP A 102 -0.74 4.41 -13.25
CA ASP A 102 -0.85 3.31 -12.29
C ASP A 102 0.43 2.47 -12.20
N VAL A 103 1.29 2.46 -13.23
CA VAL A 103 2.57 1.74 -13.16
C VAL A 103 3.49 2.31 -12.05
N PRO A 104 3.91 3.58 -12.08
CA PRO A 104 4.70 4.17 -11.00
C PRO A 104 3.88 4.38 -9.71
N ALA A 105 2.61 4.76 -9.82
CA ALA A 105 1.77 5.05 -8.65
C ALA A 105 1.39 3.78 -7.87
N GLY A 106 1.04 2.70 -8.56
CA GLY A 106 0.77 1.40 -7.95
C GLY A 106 2.01 0.84 -7.25
N TRP A 107 3.20 1.03 -7.83
CA TRP A 107 4.46 0.67 -7.18
C TRP A 107 4.71 1.51 -5.91
N SER A 108 4.55 2.83 -5.99
CA SER A 108 4.83 3.74 -4.87
C SER A 108 3.86 3.48 -3.70
N LEU A 109 2.56 3.33 -3.97
CA LEU A 109 1.54 2.99 -2.98
C LEU A 109 1.78 1.61 -2.35
N ARG A 110 2.22 0.63 -3.14
CA ARG A 110 2.54 -0.72 -2.63
C ARG A 110 3.67 -0.71 -1.62
N TRP A 111 4.67 0.15 -1.83
CA TRP A 111 5.86 0.25 -0.97
C TRP A 111 5.81 1.46 -0.02
N ILE A 112 4.69 2.17 0.08
CA ILE A 112 4.59 3.40 0.88
C ILE A 112 5.00 3.20 2.34
N ASN A 113 4.72 2.03 2.92
CA ASN A 113 5.04 1.71 4.32
C ASN A 113 6.54 1.78 4.63
N ILE A 114 7.41 1.33 3.71
CA ILE A 114 8.86 1.40 3.96
C ILE A 114 9.37 2.84 3.86
N LEU A 115 8.74 3.70 3.05
CA LEU A 115 9.14 5.10 2.90
C LEU A 115 8.96 5.91 4.20
N PHE A 116 8.23 5.35 5.18
CA PHE A 116 8.04 5.91 6.51
C PHE A 116 9.08 5.50 7.54
N THR A 117 9.91 4.49 7.27
CA THR A 117 10.94 4.06 8.23
C THR A 117 11.91 5.16 8.65
N PRO A 118 12.31 6.14 7.80
CA PRO A 118 13.25 7.19 8.19
C PRO A 118 12.81 8.01 9.41
N SER A 119 11.52 8.33 9.53
CA SER A 119 11.02 9.13 10.66
C SER A 119 11.26 8.44 12.01
N PHE A 120 11.18 7.11 12.04
CA PHE A 120 11.48 6.32 13.24
C PHE A 120 12.96 6.11 13.46
N ILE A 121 13.74 5.97 12.38
CA ILE A 121 15.19 5.84 12.48
C ILE A 121 15.82 7.11 13.06
N MET A 122 15.16 8.26 12.90
CA MET A 122 15.58 9.54 13.49
C MET A 122 15.15 9.76 14.94
N LEU A 123 14.32 8.91 15.52
CA LEU A 123 13.87 9.07 16.91
C LEU A 123 15.01 9.20 17.93
N PRO A 124 16.15 8.50 17.82
CA PRO A 124 17.26 8.68 18.76
C PRO A 124 17.88 10.09 18.75
N LEU A 125 17.65 10.89 17.69
CA LEU A 125 18.06 12.30 17.64
C LEU A 125 17.03 13.24 18.28
N SER A 126 15.84 12.76 18.61
CA SER A 126 14.79 13.59 19.20
C SER A 126 15.15 14.01 20.64
N PRO A 127 14.73 15.21 21.09
CA PRO A 127 14.94 15.63 22.47
C PRO A 127 14.29 14.64 23.46
N PRO A 128 14.97 14.29 24.57
CA PRO A 128 14.44 13.32 25.52
C PRO A 128 13.08 13.77 26.06
N ILE A 129 12.13 12.83 26.11
CA ILE A 129 10.77 13.05 26.61
C ILE A 129 10.70 12.51 28.04
N GLY A 130 10.23 13.32 28.99
CA GLY A 130 10.03 12.86 30.36
C GLY A 130 8.93 11.79 30.43
N ILE A 131 9.08 10.78 31.30
CA ILE A 131 8.10 9.69 31.45
C ILE A 131 6.68 10.23 31.73
N VAL A 132 6.58 11.29 32.54
CA VAL A 132 5.31 11.96 32.84
C VAL A 132 4.65 12.53 31.58
N GLU A 133 5.43 13.13 30.69
CA GLU A 133 4.94 13.67 29.43
C GLU A 133 4.52 12.56 28.47
N VAL A 134 5.27 11.45 28.41
CA VAL A 134 4.87 10.25 27.64
C VAL A 134 3.53 9.70 28.14
N MET A 135 3.31 9.62 29.45
CA MET A 135 2.03 9.16 30.00
C MET A 135 0.87 10.10 29.64
N LYS A 136 1.10 11.42 29.63
CA LYS A 136 0.11 12.41 29.16
C LYS A 136 -0.21 12.24 27.67
N ILE A 137 0.81 12.05 26.84
CA ILE A 137 0.70 11.76 25.39
C ILE A 137 -0.18 10.52 25.18
N ILE A 138 0.09 9.42 25.91
CA ILE A 138 -0.69 8.18 25.82
C ILE A 138 -2.14 8.42 26.27
N ALA A 139 -2.37 9.16 27.36
CA ALA A 139 -3.71 9.44 27.85
C ALA A 139 -4.55 10.24 26.84
N VAL A 140 -4.00 11.34 26.30
CA VAL A 140 -4.68 12.13 25.25
C VAL A 140 -4.90 11.31 24.00
N PHE A 141 -3.92 10.50 23.63
CA PHE A 141 -4.03 9.62 22.48
C PHE A 141 -5.23 8.67 22.63
N ILE A 142 -5.35 7.96 23.76
CA ILE A 142 -6.44 6.99 23.97
C ILE A 142 -7.80 7.68 24.04
N ILE A 143 -7.93 8.73 24.86
CA ILE A 143 -9.18 9.46 25.04
C ILE A 143 -9.60 10.10 23.71
N GLY A 144 -8.67 10.78 23.05
CA GLY A 144 -8.89 11.41 21.76
C GLY A 144 -9.23 10.41 20.66
N PHE A 145 -8.60 9.23 20.64
CA PHE A 145 -8.92 8.18 19.68
C PHE A 145 -10.37 7.69 19.84
N ILE A 146 -10.83 7.46 21.07
CA ILE A 146 -12.22 7.05 21.36
C ILE A 146 -13.20 8.17 20.98
N ALA A 147 -12.92 9.40 21.41
CA ALA A 147 -13.77 10.55 21.15
C ALA A 147 -13.91 10.83 19.64
N MET A 148 -12.80 10.81 18.89
CA MET A 148 -12.80 11.03 17.45
C MET A 148 -13.49 9.90 16.69
N MET A 149 -13.36 8.65 17.13
CA MET A 149 -14.09 7.54 16.53
C MET A 149 -15.60 7.65 16.77
N ALA A 150 -16.02 8.01 17.98
CA ALA A 150 -17.43 8.24 18.28
C ALA A 150 -17.98 9.41 17.44
N LEU A 151 -17.23 10.52 17.36
CA LEU A 151 -17.59 11.68 16.56
C LEU A 151 -17.74 11.30 15.09
N ALA A 152 -16.73 10.67 14.48
CA ALA A 152 -16.77 10.26 13.09
C ALA A 152 -17.94 9.29 12.81
N ALA A 153 -18.17 8.31 13.69
CA ALA A 153 -19.23 7.32 13.52
C ALA A 153 -20.62 7.95 13.60
N TYR A 154 -20.91 8.72 14.66
CA TYR A 154 -22.23 9.33 14.84
C TYR A 154 -22.50 10.45 13.86
N LEU A 155 -21.48 11.24 13.49
CA LEU A 155 -21.62 12.28 12.49
C LEU A 155 -21.92 11.70 11.10
N THR A 156 -21.17 10.68 10.70
CA THR A 156 -21.39 10.01 9.40
C THR A 156 -22.76 9.34 9.36
N ARG A 157 -23.11 8.57 10.39
CA ARG A 157 -24.41 7.90 10.48
C ARG A 157 -25.58 8.87 10.56
N GLY A 158 -25.46 9.93 11.37
CA GLY A 158 -26.49 10.96 11.48
C GLY A 158 -26.74 11.64 10.15
N LEU A 159 -25.67 11.95 9.40
CA LEU A 159 -25.78 12.55 8.08
C LEU A 159 -26.40 11.60 7.04
N GLN A 160 -26.06 10.31 7.09
CA GLN A 160 -26.70 9.30 6.24
C GLN A 160 -28.20 9.17 6.50
N LEU A 161 -28.63 9.23 7.78
CA LEU A 161 -30.02 9.19 8.18
C LEU A 161 -30.78 10.44 7.71
N LEU A 162 -30.16 11.62 7.82
CA LEU A 162 -30.73 12.89 7.34
C LEU A 162 -30.87 12.93 5.81
N LEU A 163 -29.91 12.37 5.07
CA LEU A 163 -29.89 12.37 3.61
C LEU A 163 -30.67 11.19 2.99
N GLY A 164 -31.18 10.26 3.80
CA GLY A 164 -31.84 9.04 3.31
C GLY A 164 -30.93 8.05 2.57
N SER A 165 -29.60 8.26 2.61
CA SER A 165 -28.60 7.44 1.92
C SER A 165 -28.60 5.97 2.40
N SER A 166 -28.95 5.73 3.68
CA SER A 166 -29.05 4.37 4.23
C SER A 166 -30.03 3.47 3.47
N LYS A 167 -31.17 4.00 2.98
CA LYS A 167 -32.11 3.21 2.16
C LYS A 167 -31.52 2.85 0.79
N ARG A 168 -30.70 3.75 0.23
CA ARG A 168 -30.05 3.59 -1.08
C ARG A 168 -28.93 2.56 -1.04
N ALA A 169 -28.12 2.59 0.01
CA ALA A 169 -27.08 1.59 0.29
C ALA A 169 -27.66 0.18 0.54
N LEU A 170 -28.82 0.09 1.21
CA LEU A 170 -29.58 -1.14 1.40
C LEU A 170 -30.13 -1.68 0.06
N THR A 171 -30.70 -0.83 -0.80
CA THR A 171 -31.16 -1.23 -2.15
C THR A 171 -30.02 -1.66 -3.05
N GLU A 172 -28.87 -0.97 -3.03
CA GLU A 172 -27.70 -1.32 -3.85
C GLU A 172 -27.16 -2.71 -3.48
N ARG A 173 -27.08 -3.01 -2.18
CA ARG A 173 -26.73 -4.35 -1.70
C ARG A 173 -27.78 -5.41 -2.07
N ALA A 174 -29.07 -5.06 -2.08
CA ALA A 174 -30.14 -5.98 -2.49
C ALA A 174 -30.12 -6.25 -4.00
N GLU A 175 -29.80 -5.25 -4.82
CA GLU A 175 -29.61 -5.39 -6.26
C GLU A 175 -28.40 -6.29 -6.58
N GLU A 176 -27.30 -6.18 -5.83
CA GLU A 176 -26.13 -7.03 -6.05
C GLU A 176 -26.29 -8.46 -5.52
N MET A 177 -27.00 -8.67 -4.40
CA MET A 177 -27.38 -10.02 -3.96
C MET A 177 -28.41 -10.67 -4.90
N GLY A 178 -29.21 -9.86 -5.61
CA GLY A 178 -30.11 -10.33 -6.68
C GLY A 178 -29.41 -10.63 -8.00
N ASN A 179 -28.26 -10.01 -8.26
CA ASN A 179 -27.49 -10.21 -9.49
C ASN A 179 -26.51 -11.42 -9.41
N GLU A 180 -26.20 -11.92 -8.20
CA GLU A 180 -25.40 -13.15 -8.03
C GLU A 180 -26.10 -14.41 -8.61
N THR A 181 -27.41 -14.36 -8.87
CA THR A 181 -28.15 -15.49 -9.45
C THR A 181 -28.19 -15.53 -10.98
N ASP A 182 -27.78 -14.48 -11.71
CA ASP A 182 -28.08 -14.37 -13.15
C ASP A 182 -26.90 -14.05 -14.11
N GLU A 183 -25.63 -14.02 -13.65
CA GLU A 183 -24.48 -13.83 -14.56
C GLU A 183 -23.27 -14.76 -14.26
N ILE A 184 -23.10 -15.79 -15.13
CA ILE A 184 -21.85 -16.43 -15.64
C ILE A 184 -20.87 -17.09 -14.62
N PRO A 185 -20.31 -18.29 -14.91
CA PRO A 185 -19.75 -19.20 -13.89
C PRO A 185 -18.48 -18.68 -13.24
N LEU A 186 -18.54 -18.41 -11.93
CA LEU A 186 -17.36 -18.46 -11.07
C LEU A 186 -16.83 -19.89 -11.04
N ALA A 187 -15.50 -20.02 -11.17
CA ALA A 187 -14.79 -21.28 -11.03
C ALA A 187 -15.22 -22.06 -9.79
N ASP A 188 -15.47 -23.36 -9.99
CA ASP A 188 -15.90 -24.38 -9.04
C ASP A 188 -15.60 -24.09 -7.56
N THR A 189 -16.64 -23.75 -6.82
CA THR A 189 -16.70 -23.97 -5.36
C THR A 189 -17.67 -25.12 -5.11
N PRO A 190 -17.29 -26.19 -4.40
CA PRO A 190 -18.22 -27.28 -4.09
C PRO A 190 -19.32 -26.80 -3.14
N PRO A 191 -20.52 -27.41 -3.18
CA PRO A 191 -21.70 -26.90 -2.48
C PRO A 191 -21.56 -27.02 -0.95
N ARG A 192 -22.05 -26.00 -0.24
CA ARG A 192 -22.21 -25.99 1.22
C ARG A 192 -23.28 -27.02 1.62
N GLY A 193 -22.89 -28.02 2.40
CA GLY A 193 -23.82 -28.88 3.14
C GLY A 193 -23.99 -28.37 4.58
N ASP A 194 -25.24 -28.27 5.03
CA ASP A 194 -25.62 -27.99 6.41
C ASP A 194 -25.14 -29.08 7.37
N SER A 195 -24.50 -28.70 8.50
CA SER A 195 -24.67 -29.28 9.86
C SER A 195 -23.57 -28.86 10.84
N ALA A 196 -23.93 -28.81 12.13
CA ALA A 196 -23.23 -28.19 13.26
C ALA A 196 -22.10 -29.06 13.91
N PRO A 197 -21.66 -28.79 15.16
CA PRO A 197 -20.36 -28.20 15.50
C PRO A 197 -19.32 -29.21 16.02
N GLY A 198 -18.06 -29.08 15.59
CA GLY A 198 -16.96 -29.80 16.22
C GLY A 198 -15.67 -29.88 15.39
N SER A 199 -14.55 -29.66 16.09
CA SER A 199 -13.15 -29.81 15.66
C SER A 199 -12.50 -28.63 14.91
N ARG A 200 -11.46 -28.10 15.56
CA ARG A 200 -10.59 -27.01 15.12
C ARG A 200 -9.53 -27.56 14.15
N SER A 201 -9.42 -26.97 12.95
CA SER A 201 -8.16 -26.87 12.21
C SER A 201 -8.18 -25.62 11.33
N VAL A 202 -7.57 -24.53 11.81
CA VAL A 202 -7.47 -23.23 11.12
C VAL A 202 -6.25 -23.24 10.20
N SER A 203 -6.46 -23.36 8.89
CA SER A 203 -5.43 -23.13 7.87
C SER A 203 -6.03 -22.57 6.58
N ALA A 204 -5.80 -21.28 6.32
CA ALA A 204 -5.63 -20.62 5.00
C ALA A 204 -5.62 -19.09 5.22
N ALA A 205 -4.44 -18.46 5.18
CA ALA A 205 -3.96 -17.60 4.10
C ALA A 205 -4.52 -16.15 4.15
N PRO A 206 -3.70 -15.15 4.57
CA PRO A 206 -4.08 -13.75 4.64
C PRO A 206 -3.79 -13.01 3.33
N SER A 207 -4.73 -12.19 2.87
CA SER A 207 -4.63 -11.37 1.66
C SER A 207 -3.41 -10.45 1.70
N SER A 208 -2.39 -10.81 0.93
CA SER A 208 -1.44 -9.89 0.33
C SER A 208 -2.08 -9.31 -0.92
N LEU A 209 -1.93 -8.01 -1.18
CA LEU A 209 -1.90 -7.52 -2.56
C LEU A 209 -1.00 -8.47 -3.36
N SER A 210 -1.60 -9.11 -4.37
CA SER A 210 -1.21 -10.38 -4.98
C SER A 210 0.30 -10.61 -5.06
N LEU A 211 0.76 -11.65 -4.36
CA LEU A 211 2.08 -12.24 -4.53
C LEU A 211 1.95 -13.68 -5.03
N ASN A 212 1.58 -13.82 -6.31
CA ASN A 212 2.15 -14.80 -7.24
C ASN A 212 1.57 -14.54 -8.64
N THR A 213 2.46 -14.30 -9.58
CA THR A 213 2.20 -14.19 -11.01
C THR A 213 2.53 -15.55 -11.64
N LEU A 214 1.87 -15.91 -12.75
CA LEU A 214 2.22 -16.92 -13.77
C LEU A 214 1.26 -18.12 -13.88
N ALA A 215 0.28 -17.98 -14.79
CA ALA A 215 0.12 -18.96 -15.86
C ALA A 215 0.42 -18.21 -17.18
N PRO A 216 1.18 -18.79 -18.14
CA PRO A 216 1.23 -18.22 -19.49
C PRO A 216 -0.18 -18.30 -20.11
N PRO A 217 -0.56 -17.42 -21.05
CA PRO A 217 -1.69 -17.72 -21.91
C PRO A 217 -1.39 -19.06 -22.63
N PRO A 218 -2.41 -19.88 -22.94
CA PRO A 218 -2.18 -21.00 -23.83
C PRO A 218 -1.55 -20.44 -25.11
N LEU A 219 -0.47 -21.06 -25.57
CA LEU A 219 0.07 -20.84 -26.90
C LEU A 219 -1.12 -20.89 -27.88
N SER A 220 -1.38 -19.78 -28.57
CA SER A 220 -2.21 -19.81 -29.75
C SER A 220 -1.53 -20.76 -30.74
N ARG A 221 -2.08 -21.97 -30.85
CA ARG A 221 -1.88 -22.80 -32.03
C ARG A 221 -2.58 -22.10 -33.20
N ASN A 222 -1.92 -21.10 -33.79
CA ASN A 222 -2.09 -20.88 -35.22
C ASN A 222 -1.29 -21.97 -35.93
N ALA A 223 -1.86 -23.17 -35.96
CA ALA A 223 -1.59 -24.08 -37.05
C ALA A 223 -2.10 -23.37 -38.30
N SER A 224 -1.15 -23.02 -39.16
CA SER A 224 -1.32 -22.78 -40.59
C SER A 224 -2.57 -23.47 -41.16
N HIS A 225 -3.59 -22.67 -41.45
CA HIS A 225 -4.55 -23.00 -42.50
C HIS A 225 -3.77 -23.06 -43.81
N ASN A 226 -3.31 -24.27 -44.18
CA ASN A 226 -3.05 -24.56 -45.58
C ASN A 226 -4.41 -24.76 -46.25
N PHE A 227 -4.74 -23.79 -47.10
CA PHE A 227 -5.72 -23.94 -48.16
C PHE A 227 -5.39 -25.17 -49.01
N LEU A 228 -6.35 -26.08 -49.14
CA LEU A 228 -6.58 -26.86 -50.35
C LEU A 228 -8.09 -26.78 -50.69
N PRO A 229 -8.47 -26.76 -51.97
CA PRO A 229 -9.70 -26.13 -52.45
C PRO A 229 -10.92 -27.08 -52.48
N ALA A 230 -12.10 -26.48 -52.56
CA ALA A 230 -13.39 -27.15 -52.65
C ALA A 230 -13.54 -28.06 -53.89
N ALA A 231 -14.15 -29.24 -53.72
CA ALA A 231 -15.05 -29.89 -54.70
C ALA A 231 -15.76 -31.14 -54.12
N SER A 232 -17.09 -31.11 -54.15
CA SER A 232 -18.05 -32.21 -54.35
C SER A 232 -17.77 -33.62 -53.77
N SER A 233 -18.61 -34.04 -52.80
CA SER A 233 -19.37 -35.29 -52.98
C SER A 233 -20.78 -35.12 -52.41
N SER A 234 -21.73 -35.13 -53.32
CA SER A 234 -23.16 -35.13 -53.11
C SER A 234 -23.62 -36.54 -52.74
N PHE A 235 -24.24 -36.73 -51.57
CA PHE A 235 -25.21 -37.81 -51.41
C PHE A 235 -26.27 -37.47 -50.34
N ARG A 236 -27.35 -36.86 -50.83
CA ARG A 236 -28.77 -37.15 -50.60
C ARG A 236 -29.26 -37.46 -49.17
N ARG A 237 -30.02 -36.51 -48.62
CA ARG A 237 -31.05 -36.70 -47.58
C ARG A 237 -32.19 -37.59 -48.10
N PRO A 238 -32.83 -38.38 -47.24
CA PRO A 238 -34.28 -38.19 -47.01
C PRO A 238 -34.56 -38.07 -45.50
N GLU A 239 -35.25 -37.02 -45.09
CA GLU A 239 -36.70 -36.97 -44.78
C GLU A 239 -36.94 -37.25 -43.30
N ALA A 240 -37.72 -36.35 -42.71
CA ALA A 240 -38.12 -36.37 -41.32
C ALA A 240 -39.39 -37.22 -41.21
N GLU A 241 -39.38 -38.18 -40.29
CA GLU A 241 -40.61 -38.75 -39.75
C GLU A 241 -40.56 -38.70 -38.22
N ASP A 242 -41.73 -38.30 -37.73
CA ASP A 242 -42.31 -38.28 -36.40
C ASP A 242 -41.89 -39.43 -35.48
N GLU A 243 -41.77 -39.15 -34.17
CA GLU A 243 -42.58 -39.77 -33.11
C GLU A 243 -41.97 -39.53 -31.72
N GLY A 244 -42.85 -39.18 -30.78
CA GLY A 244 -42.53 -38.97 -29.38
C GLY A 244 -42.06 -40.23 -28.66
N GLY A 245 -41.28 -40.04 -27.59
CA GLY A 245 -40.92 -41.13 -26.69
C GLY A 245 -39.85 -40.74 -25.70
N ALA A 246 -40.26 -40.49 -24.46
CA ALA A 246 -39.37 -40.36 -23.32
C ALA A 246 -38.39 -41.55 -23.26
N LYS A 247 -37.09 -41.28 -23.37
CA LYS A 247 -36.02 -42.20 -22.97
C LYS A 247 -34.95 -41.43 -22.23
N THR A 248 -34.91 -41.65 -20.92
CA THR A 248 -33.80 -41.37 -20.02
C THR A 248 -32.47 -41.86 -20.62
N PRO A 249 -31.43 -41.03 -20.75
CA PRO A 249 -30.11 -41.52 -21.12
C PRO A 249 -29.49 -42.29 -19.93
N PRO A 250 -28.77 -43.40 -20.20
CA PRO A 250 -28.29 -44.32 -19.17
C PRO A 250 -27.16 -43.71 -18.33
N ALA A 251 -27.21 -43.99 -17.02
CA ALA A 251 -26.16 -43.69 -16.07
C ALA A 251 -24.90 -44.52 -16.37
N THR A 252 -24.00 -43.98 -17.18
CA THR A 252 -22.64 -44.50 -17.36
C THR A 252 -21.66 -43.33 -17.37
N GLY A 253 -21.44 -42.75 -16.19
CA GLY A 253 -20.26 -41.93 -15.91
C GLY A 253 -19.31 -42.73 -15.04
N SER A 254 -18.29 -43.35 -15.64
CA SER A 254 -17.14 -43.82 -14.88
C SER A 254 -16.49 -42.60 -14.20
N PRO A 255 -16.26 -42.60 -12.88
CA PRO A 255 -15.57 -41.48 -12.25
C PRO A 255 -14.17 -41.38 -12.83
N LEU A 256 -13.84 -40.23 -13.42
CA LEU A 256 -12.49 -39.94 -13.89
C LEU A 256 -11.52 -40.17 -12.72
N PRO A 257 -10.37 -40.85 -12.93
CA PRO A 257 -9.42 -41.07 -11.86
C PRO A 257 -8.96 -39.72 -11.28
N PRO A 258 -8.78 -39.60 -9.95
CA PRO A 258 -8.33 -38.37 -9.33
C PRO A 258 -6.99 -37.94 -9.94
N GLN A 259 -6.99 -36.79 -10.61
CA GLN A 259 -5.79 -36.21 -11.19
C GLN A 259 -4.87 -35.76 -10.04
N ILE A 260 -3.88 -36.60 -9.70
CA ILE A 260 -2.77 -36.18 -8.85
C ILE A 260 -1.94 -35.18 -9.69
N PRO A 261 -1.72 -33.94 -9.22
CA PRO A 261 -0.90 -32.98 -9.94
C PRO A 261 0.49 -33.57 -10.22
N VAL A 262 0.92 -33.54 -11.49
CA VAL A 262 2.28 -33.99 -11.88
C VAL A 262 3.30 -33.15 -11.11
N PRO A 263 4.29 -33.76 -10.42
CA PRO A 263 5.28 -33.00 -9.66
C PRO A 263 6.09 -32.08 -10.58
N MET A 264 6.20 -30.81 -10.21
CA MET A 264 6.94 -29.81 -10.98
C MET A 264 8.41 -30.23 -11.16
N PRO A 265 8.99 -30.12 -12.37
CA PRO A 265 10.42 -30.34 -12.61
C PRO A 265 11.29 -29.53 -11.66
N ARG A 266 12.38 -30.10 -11.14
CA ARG A 266 13.28 -29.46 -10.17
C ARG A 266 13.72 -28.06 -10.60
N ALA A 267 14.07 -27.86 -11.87
CA ALA A 267 14.46 -26.57 -12.41
C ALA A 267 13.37 -25.48 -12.27
N GLN A 268 12.08 -25.84 -12.34
CA GLN A 268 10.98 -24.89 -12.13
C GLN A 268 10.83 -24.50 -10.65
N VAL A 269 11.07 -25.44 -9.73
CA VAL A 269 11.09 -25.15 -8.28
C VAL A 269 12.26 -24.21 -7.94
N TRP A 270 13.45 -24.47 -8.49
CA TRP A 270 14.60 -23.58 -8.34
C TRP A 270 14.34 -22.21 -8.98
N ALA A 271 13.73 -22.15 -10.17
CA ALA A 271 13.37 -20.89 -10.81
C ALA A 271 12.35 -20.09 -9.98
N ALA A 272 11.33 -20.75 -9.43
CA ALA A 272 10.35 -20.13 -8.54
C ALA A 272 11.00 -19.59 -7.27
N TRP A 273 11.96 -20.33 -6.69
CA TRP A 273 12.71 -19.89 -5.52
C TRP A 273 13.57 -18.65 -5.83
N ILE A 274 14.31 -18.65 -6.95
CA ILE A 274 15.12 -17.52 -7.42
C ILE A 274 14.24 -16.29 -7.64
N CYS A 275 13.12 -16.45 -8.37
CA CYS A 275 12.15 -15.38 -8.59
C CYS A 275 11.57 -14.83 -7.27
N GLY A 276 11.36 -15.69 -6.27
CA GLY A 276 10.84 -15.30 -4.95
C GLY A 276 11.84 -14.52 -4.08
N HIS A 277 13.16 -14.77 -4.25
CA HIS A 277 14.22 -14.16 -3.45
C HIS A 277 15.03 -13.10 -4.20
N LEU A 278 14.63 -12.75 -5.43
CA LEU A 278 15.38 -11.86 -6.30
C LEU A 278 15.70 -10.50 -5.66
N ASN A 279 14.73 -9.88 -4.97
CA ASN A 279 14.94 -8.61 -4.26
C ASN A 279 16.00 -8.74 -3.16
N TRP A 280 15.94 -9.82 -2.37
CA TRP A 280 16.94 -10.09 -1.32
C TRP A 280 18.35 -10.17 -1.90
N VAL A 281 18.52 -10.93 -2.99
CA VAL A 281 19.81 -11.10 -3.65
C VAL A 281 20.34 -9.76 -4.17
N ILE A 282 19.49 -8.96 -4.83
CA ILE A 282 19.87 -7.66 -5.38
C ILE A 282 20.33 -6.72 -4.27
N TYR A 283 19.53 -6.52 -3.23
CA TYR A 283 19.88 -5.56 -2.18
C TYR A 283 21.00 -6.05 -1.26
N ALA A 284 21.16 -7.36 -1.08
CA ALA A 284 22.34 -7.93 -0.42
C ALA A 284 23.60 -7.72 -1.25
N ALA A 285 23.52 -7.89 -2.57
CA ALA A 285 24.64 -7.59 -3.47
C ALA A 285 24.98 -6.09 -3.44
N VAL A 286 23.99 -5.20 -3.45
CA VAL A 286 24.23 -3.75 -3.29
C VAL A 286 24.86 -3.45 -1.93
N PHE A 287 24.36 -4.03 -0.84
CA PHE A 287 24.90 -3.83 0.50
C PHE A 287 26.39 -4.23 0.60
N VAL A 288 26.73 -5.42 0.08
CA VAL A 288 28.09 -5.98 0.20
C VAL A 288 29.05 -5.41 -0.85
N LEU A 289 28.64 -5.34 -2.12
CA LEU A 289 29.54 -4.99 -3.23
C LEU A 289 29.67 -3.49 -3.47
N VAL A 290 28.65 -2.70 -3.07
CA VAL A 290 28.65 -1.24 -3.29
C VAL A 290 28.63 -0.51 -1.96
N GLY A 291 27.71 -0.86 -1.06
CA GLY A 291 27.49 -0.20 0.23
C GLY A 291 28.74 -0.21 1.11
N LEU A 292 29.27 -1.40 1.43
CA LEU A 292 30.45 -1.52 2.31
C LEU A 292 31.69 -0.82 1.72
N PRO A 293 32.08 -1.04 0.45
CA PRO A 293 33.23 -0.35 -0.13
C PRO A 293 33.07 1.17 -0.16
N VAL A 294 31.91 1.68 -0.57
CA VAL A 294 31.67 3.13 -0.65
C VAL A 294 31.66 3.77 0.75
N TYR A 295 31.09 3.09 1.74
CA TYR A 295 31.05 3.60 3.11
C TYR A 295 32.44 3.69 3.75
N TYR A 296 33.25 2.62 3.66
CA TYR A 296 34.57 2.61 4.29
C TYR A 296 35.64 3.35 3.47
N ALA A 297 35.55 3.37 2.13
CA ALA A 297 36.55 4.02 1.30
C ALA A 297 36.24 5.51 1.04
N ALA A 298 34.99 5.86 0.76
CA ALA A 298 34.60 7.23 0.40
C ALA A 298 33.86 7.98 1.54
N GLY A 299 33.51 7.30 2.64
CA GLY A 299 32.79 7.90 3.75
C GLY A 299 31.34 8.25 3.45
N TYR A 300 30.78 7.75 2.33
CA TYR A 300 29.42 8.05 1.91
C TYR A 300 28.45 6.93 2.31
N ALA A 301 27.52 7.25 3.21
CA ALA A 301 26.69 6.25 3.89
C ALA A 301 25.41 5.85 3.16
N MET A 302 24.97 6.62 2.15
CA MET A 302 23.65 6.43 1.54
C MET A 302 23.43 5.01 0.96
N PRO A 303 24.31 4.45 0.10
CA PRO A 303 24.04 3.14 -0.50
C PRO A 303 23.97 2.01 0.53
N LEU A 304 24.80 2.11 1.58
CA LEU A 304 24.85 1.13 2.67
C LEU A 304 23.59 1.22 3.55
N HIS A 305 23.24 2.41 4.03
CA HIS A 305 22.05 2.61 4.86
C HIS A 305 20.76 2.26 4.11
N LEU A 306 20.66 2.64 2.82
CA LEU A 306 19.50 2.32 1.99
C LEU A 306 19.32 0.80 1.88
N SER A 307 20.36 0.08 1.46
CA SER A 307 20.30 -1.37 1.29
C SER A 307 20.08 -2.12 2.62
N LEU A 308 20.66 -1.64 3.73
CA LEU A 308 20.38 -2.15 5.07
C LEU A 308 18.89 -2.09 5.40
N ILE A 309 18.27 -0.92 5.26
CA ILE A 309 16.87 -0.69 5.61
C ILE A 309 15.95 -1.56 4.75
N LEU A 310 16.24 -1.66 3.44
CA LEU A 310 15.47 -2.51 2.53
C LEU A 310 15.54 -3.99 2.94
N LEU A 311 16.73 -4.52 3.24
CA LEU A 311 16.93 -5.89 3.68
C LEU A 311 16.22 -6.18 5.01
N VAL A 312 16.39 -5.28 5.98
CA VAL A 312 15.75 -5.39 7.30
C VAL A 312 14.22 -5.32 7.17
N TYR A 313 13.69 -4.48 6.28
CA TYR A 313 12.25 -4.43 6.03
C TYR A 313 11.72 -5.69 5.36
N PHE A 314 12.43 -6.28 4.39
CA PHE A 314 12.04 -7.57 3.83
C PHE A 314 12.10 -8.69 4.88
N ALA A 315 13.05 -8.62 5.82
CA ALA A 315 13.10 -9.52 6.97
C ALA A 315 11.85 -9.35 7.86
N ALA A 316 11.47 -8.11 8.16
CA ALA A 316 10.27 -7.83 8.95
C ALA A 316 8.98 -8.29 8.24
N MET A 317 8.94 -8.24 6.91
CA MET A 317 7.81 -8.69 6.10
C MET A 317 7.71 -10.21 5.96
N SER A 318 8.80 -10.96 6.19
CA SER A 318 8.79 -12.44 6.16
C SER A 318 8.14 -13.06 7.41
N VAL A 319 7.91 -12.25 8.45
CA VAL A 319 7.23 -12.66 9.69
C VAL A 319 5.80 -13.17 9.38
N PRO A 320 5.36 -14.29 9.97
CA PRO A 320 4.01 -14.82 9.77
C PRO A 320 2.92 -13.80 10.07
N ALA A 321 1.83 -13.83 9.29
CA ALA A 321 0.78 -12.82 9.35
C ALA A 321 0.10 -12.66 10.72
N ARG A 322 0.03 -13.74 11.51
CA ARG A 322 -0.52 -13.71 12.88
C ARG A 322 0.29 -12.79 13.80
N TRP A 323 1.59 -12.74 13.58
CA TRP A 323 2.51 -11.92 14.36
C TRP A 323 2.64 -10.51 13.80
N ARG A 324 2.48 -10.31 12.48
CA ARG A 324 2.52 -8.98 11.83
C ARG A 324 1.47 -7.99 12.35
N GLN A 325 0.40 -8.46 12.98
CA GLN A 325 -0.59 -7.59 13.64
C GLN A 325 0.00 -6.87 14.87
N TYR A 326 0.93 -7.51 15.58
CA TYR A 326 1.60 -6.96 16.78
C TYR A 326 3.00 -6.41 16.44
N LEU A 327 3.75 -7.14 15.62
CA LEU A 327 5.06 -6.78 15.11
C LEU A 327 4.89 -6.00 13.80
N HIS A 328 4.48 -4.74 13.91
CA HIS A 328 4.28 -3.90 12.74
C HIS A 328 5.59 -3.80 11.93
N PRO A 329 5.61 -4.18 10.64
CA PRO A 329 6.85 -4.30 9.87
C PRO A 329 7.68 -3.02 9.81
N VAL A 330 7.05 -1.84 9.81
CA VAL A 330 7.76 -0.55 9.81
C VAL A 330 8.48 -0.32 11.14
N LEU A 331 7.85 -0.62 12.28
CA LEU A 331 8.46 -0.39 13.61
C LEU A 331 9.60 -1.36 13.84
N VAL A 332 9.38 -2.64 13.52
CA VAL A 332 10.41 -3.68 13.59
C VAL A 332 11.57 -3.31 12.68
N ALA A 333 11.30 -2.93 11.44
CA ALA A 333 12.35 -2.58 10.49
C ALA A 333 13.16 -1.36 10.95
N SER A 334 12.50 -0.31 11.44
CA SER A 334 13.18 0.89 11.95
C SER A 334 14.02 0.59 13.18
N LEU A 335 13.53 -0.19 14.14
CA LEU A 335 14.30 -0.60 15.33
C LEU A 335 15.59 -1.33 14.92
N PHE A 336 15.47 -2.37 14.10
CA PHE A 336 16.63 -3.15 13.65
C PHE A 336 17.54 -2.33 12.72
N SER A 337 16.99 -1.38 11.96
CA SER A 337 17.81 -0.46 11.14
C SER A 337 18.63 0.49 12.00
N VAL A 338 18.07 1.04 13.09
CA VAL A 338 18.82 1.86 14.06
C VAL A 338 19.94 1.04 14.69
N LEU A 339 19.65 -0.20 15.12
CA LEU A 339 20.68 -1.10 15.66
C LEU A 339 21.77 -1.42 14.64
N GLY A 340 21.39 -1.65 13.38
CA GLY A 340 22.34 -1.88 12.29
C GLY A 340 23.20 -0.66 11.97
N ILE A 341 22.62 0.54 11.92
CA ILE A 341 23.34 1.80 11.75
C ILE A 341 24.27 2.04 12.92
N TRP A 342 23.82 1.78 14.16
CA TRP A 342 24.65 1.87 15.35
C TRP A 342 25.86 0.92 15.29
N ALA A 343 25.65 -0.34 14.89
CA ALA A 343 26.74 -1.31 14.74
C ALA A 343 27.76 -0.87 13.67
N LEU A 344 27.30 -0.31 12.55
CA LEU A 344 28.16 0.23 11.50
C LEU A 344 28.93 1.48 11.97
N ALA A 345 28.26 2.38 12.68
CA ALA A 345 28.88 3.57 13.27
C ALA A 345 29.96 3.17 14.28
N ALA A 346 29.65 2.24 15.18
CA ALA A 346 30.60 1.71 16.17
C ALA A 346 31.81 1.03 15.50
N ALA A 347 31.61 0.31 14.40
CA ALA A 347 32.70 -0.31 13.64
C ALA A 347 33.65 0.72 12.99
N ARG A 348 33.14 1.91 12.66
CA ARG A 348 33.91 3.03 12.10
C ARG A 348 34.49 3.96 13.17
N GLY A 349 34.04 3.85 14.42
CA GLY A 349 34.36 4.77 15.51
C GLY A 349 33.54 6.07 15.49
N ASP A 350 32.48 6.12 14.70
CA ASP A 350 31.57 7.28 14.60
C ASP A 350 30.49 7.22 15.69
N GLY A 351 30.03 8.38 16.16
CA GLY A 351 28.88 8.48 17.04
C GLY A 351 27.56 8.23 16.30
N LEU A 352 26.61 7.52 16.96
CA LEU A 352 25.27 7.30 16.42
C LEU A 352 24.58 8.60 15.97
N PRO A 353 24.61 9.71 16.72
CA PRO A 353 23.98 10.95 16.29
C PRO A 353 24.52 11.49 14.97
N ASP A 354 25.84 11.41 14.76
CA ASP A 354 26.49 11.91 13.54
C ASP A 354 26.16 11.03 12.33
N THR A 355 26.15 9.71 12.53
CA THR A 355 25.72 8.77 11.49
C THR A 355 24.23 8.95 11.15
N LEU A 356 23.37 9.22 12.13
CA LEU A 356 21.96 9.53 11.87
C LEU A 356 21.79 10.88 11.15
N ARG A 357 22.59 11.91 11.47
CA ARG A 357 22.59 13.16 10.67
C ARG A 357 23.03 12.92 9.22
N SER A 358 23.99 12.02 8.99
CA SER A 358 24.38 11.61 7.63
C SER A 358 23.29 10.82 6.90
N PHE A 359 22.36 10.20 7.64
CA PHE A 359 21.25 9.46 7.08
C PHE A 359 20.16 10.38 6.48
N ARG A 360 19.96 11.60 6.99
CA ARG A 360 19.10 12.63 6.37
C ARG A 360 19.82 13.98 6.40
N THR A 361 20.46 14.29 5.30
CA THR A 361 21.27 15.49 5.12
C THR A 361 20.43 16.71 4.73
N GLY A 362 19.15 16.49 4.38
CA GLY A 362 18.25 17.51 3.85
C GLY A 362 18.42 17.75 2.34
N ALA A 363 19.30 17.00 1.68
CA ALA A 363 19.51 17.11 0.23
C ALA A 363 18.48 16.25 -0.54
N ASN A 364 17.20 16.64 -0.48
CA ASN A 364 16.11 16.03 -1.25
C ASN A 364 16.12 16.48 -2.74
N TYR A 365 15.24 15.92 -3.56
CA TYR A 365 15.16 16.25 -4.99
C TYR A 365 14.99 17.74 -5.29
N THR A 366 14.24 18.49 -4.48
CA THR A 366 14.06 19.94 -4.69
C THR A 366 15.37 20.67 -4.50
N TYR A 367 16.13 20.35 -3.45
CA TYR A 367 17.47 20.90 -3.23
C TYR A 367 18.43 20.52 -4.36
N LEU A 368 18.45 19.24 -4.76
CA LEU A 368 19.36 18.70 -5.77
C LEU A 368 19.15 19.33 -7.15
N TRP A 369 17.90 19.48 -7.59
CA TRP A 369 17.60 20.07 -8.91
C TRP A 369 17.75 21.58 -8.94
N LEU A 370 17.57 22.26 -7.80
CA LEU A 370 17.81 23.70 -7.71
C LEU A 370 19.31 24.04 -7.74
N HIS A 371 20.15 23.22 -7.10
CA HIS A 371 21.59 23.50 -6.97
C HIS A 371 22.46 22.82 -8.03
N GLY A 372 21.91 21.90 -8.81
CA GLY A 372 22.53 21.31 -10.00
C GLY A 372 23.99 20.89 -9.80
N ALA A 373 24.88 21.43 -10.63
CA ALA A 373 26.32 21.13 -10.62
C ALA A 373 27.11 21.76 -9.45
N ASN A 374 26.53 22.73 -8.73
CA ASN A 374 27.17 23.39 -7.58
C ASN A 374 26.83 22.70 -6.25
N ASN A 375 26.30 21.49 -6.31
CA ASN A 375 25.81 20.80 -5.15
C ASN A 375 26.95 20.39 -4.19
N ARG A 376 26.90 20.90 -2.96
CA ARG A 376 27.89 20.60 -1.90
C ARG A 376 27.41 19.52 -0.92
N ARG A 377 26.14 19.10 -0.98
CA ARG A 377 25.55 18.13 -0.04
C ARG A 377 24.99 16.93 -0.81
N LEU A 378 25.49 15.75 -0.47
CA LEU A 378 25.00 14.49 -1.02
C LEU A 378 23.74 14.03 -0.26
N PRO A 379 22.77 13.39 -0.95
CA PRO A 379 21.56 12.87 -0.30
C PRO A 379 21.91 11.72 0.65
N GLY A 380 21.32 11.73 1.85
CA GLY A 380 21.28 10.56 2.72
C GLY A 380 20.22 9.56 2.27
N ALA A 381 20.24 8.34 2.82
CA ALA A 381 19.22 7.34 2.49
C ALA A 381 17.82 7.77 2.92
N GLY A 382 17.69 8.50 4.03
CA GLY A 382 16.44 9.11 4.47
C GLY A 382 15.90 10.16 3.50
N ASP A 383 16.77 10.93 2.84
CA ASP A 383 16.36 11.91 1.83
C ASP A 383 15.85 11.22 0.54
N ILE A 384 16.42 10.07 0.19
CA ILE A 384 15.92 9.23 -0.92
C ILE A 384 14.52 8.70 -0.60
N PHE A 385 14.33 8.15 0.60
CA PHE A 385 13.00 7.69 1.04
C PHE A 385 11.98 8.83 1.06
N GLY A 386 12.35 10.00 1.59
CA GLY A 386 11.49 11.20 1.59
C GLY A 386 11.16 11.70 0.17
N THR A 387 12.12 11.62 -0.75
CA THR A 387 11.89 11.97 -2.16
C THR A 387 10.87 11.03 -2.80
N VAL A 388 11.01 9.71 -2.63
CA VAL A 388 10.02 8.76 -3.16
C VAL A 388 8.67 8.87 -2.45
N LEU A 389 8.67 9.31 -1.18
CA LEU A 389 7.45 9.55 -0.42
C LEU A 389 6.59 10.66 -1.05
N ASP A 390 7.20 11.75 -1.53
CA ASP A 390 6.48 12.81 -2.25
C ASP A 390 5.75 12.28 -3.49
N ALA A 391 6.40 11.44 -4.29
CA ALA A 391 5.73 10.78 -5.43
C ALA A 391 4.59 9.85 -4.98
N SER A 392 4.73 9.22 -3.81
CA SER A 392 3.69 8.37 -3.22
C SER A 392 2.48 9.19 -2.75
N ILE A 393 2.70 10.40 -2.25
CA ILE A 393 1.62 11.36 -1.93
C ILE A 393 0.84 11.70 -3.19
N VAL A 394 1.50 12.06 -4.29
CA VAL A 394 0.82 12.31 -5.59
C VAL A 394 -0.01 11.11 -6.02
N SER A 395 0.52 9.90 -5.80
CA SER A 395 -0.12 8.64 -6.18
C SER A 395 -1.43 8.36 -5.41
N LEU A 396 -1.66 8.99 -4.25
CA LEU A 396 -2.93 8.92 -3.52
C LEU A 396 -4.11 9.53 -4.28
N ALA A 397 -3.86 10.28 -5.36
CA ALA A 397 -4.91 10.73 -6.28
C ALA A 397 -5.61 9.56 -7.01
N LEU A 398 -4.92 8.45 -7.25
CA LEU A 398 -5.49 7.29 -7.93
C LEU A 398 -6.63 6.63 -7.17
N PRO A 399 -6.50 6.25 -5.88
CA PRO A 399 -7.63 5.69 -5.14
C PRO A 399 -8.80 6.69 -5.06
N MET A 400 -8.54 7.99 -4.93
CA MET A 400 -9.62 9.01 -4.97
C MET A 400 -10.35 9.01 -6.32
N TYR A 401 -9.61 8.90 -7.43
CA TYR A 401 -10.19 8.82 -8.77
C TYR A 401 -10.90 7.48 -9.03
N GLN A 402 -10.34 6.36 -8.57
CA GLN A 402 -10.96 5.04 -8.71
C GLN A 402 -12.34 4.99 -8.05
N TYR A 403 -12.47 5.56 -6.85
CA TYR A 403 -13.72 5.61 -6.09
C TYR A 403 -14.53 6.92 -6.25
N ARG A 404 -14.29 7.67 -7.33
CA ARG A 404 -14.97 8.96 -7.58
C ARG A 404 -16.49 8.86 -7.71
N ARG A 405 -17.03 7.72 -8.15
CA ARG A 405 -18.48 7.49 -8.30
C ARG A 405 -19.15 7.39 -6.93
N GLU A 406 -18.57 6.57 -6.05
CA GLU A 406 -18.96 6.48 -4.63
C GLU A 406 -18.87 7.84 -3.95
N LEU A 407 -17.76 8.56 -4.16
CA LEU A 407 -17.59 9.93 -3.65
C LEU A 407 -18.71 10.85 -4.13
N ARG A 408 -19.11 10.77 -5.41
CA ARG A 408 -20.15 11.63 -5.97
C ARG A 408 -21.55 11.26 -5.45
N GLN A 409 -21.86 9.98 -5.31
CA GLN A 409 -23.16 9.50 -4.85
C GLN A 409 -23.37 9.79 -3.36
N ASN A 410 -22.33 9.66 -2.55
CA ASN A 410 -22.35 9.84 -1.10
C ASN A 410 -21.55 11.06 -0.64
N PHE A 411 -21.48 12.10 -1.47
CA PHE A 411 -20.59 13.25 -1.28
C PHE A 411 -20.71 13.89 0.10
N ALA A 412 -21.93 14.24 0.51
CA ALA A 412 -22.15 14.86 1.82
C ALA A 412 -21.78 13.90 2.96
N ALA A 413 -22.18 12.62 2.87
CA ALA A 413 -21.90 11.60 3.87
C ALA A 413 -20.41 11.27 4.02
N ILE A 414 -19.57 11.54 3.01
CA ILE A 414 -18.12 11.29 3.05
C ILE A 414 -17.36 12.58 3.37
N VAL A 415 -17.62 13.67 2.64
CA VAL A 415 -16.81 14.89 2.72
C VAL A 415 -17.08 15.66 4.01
N LEU A 416 -18.35 15.82 4.41
CA LEU A 416 -18.69 16.65 5.57
C LEU A 416 -18.12 16.09 6.89
N PRO A 417 -18.21 14.77 7.17
CA PRO A 417 -17.55 14.22 8.35
C PRO A 417 -16.03 14.41 8.33
N ASN A 418 -15.37 14.23 7.18
CA ASN A 418 -13.92 14.45 7.07
C ASN A 418 -13.52 15.91 7.31
N VAL A 419 -14.31 16.88 6.83
CA VAL A 419 -14.07 18.31 7.10
C VAL A 419 -14.22 18.61 8.60
N VAL A 420 -15.33 18.18 9.22
CA VAL A 420 -15.58 18.41 10.64
C VAL A 420 -14.53 17.74 11.51
N MET A 421 -14.14 16.51 11.17
CA MET A 421 -13.07 15.79 11.86
C MET A 421 -11.72 16.50 11.74
N SER A 422 -11.41 17.07 10.56
CA SER A 422 -10.15 17.79 10.33
C SER A 422 -10.08 19.05 11.19
N ILE A 423 -11.14 19.86 11.18
CA ILE A 423 -11.29 21.03 12.05
C ILE A 423 -11.23 20.60 13.53
N GLY A 424 -11.98 19.57 13.91
CA GLY A 424 -11.96 19.02 15.26
C GLY A 424 -10.55 18.63 15.71
N CYS A 425 -9.76 17.97 14.86
CA CYS A 425 -8.39 17.60 15.19
C CYS A 425 -7.48 18.84 15.32
N LEU A 426 -7.56 19.77 14.37
CA LEU A 426 -6.73 20.98 14.32
C LEU A 426 -6.95 21.90 15.52
N PHE A 427 -8.20 22.08 15.94
CA PHE A 427 -8.56 23.05 16.98
C PHE A 427 -8.73 22.42 18.38
N SER A 428 -8.92 21.10 18.49
CA SER A 428 -9.11 20.47 19.80
C SER A 428 -7.82 19.89 20.37
N TYR A 429 -6.99 19.21 19.57
CA TYR A 429 -5.82 18.52 20.11
C TYR A 429 -4.73 19.47 20.62
N PRO A 430 -4.26 20.47 19.85
CA PRO A 430 -3.17 21.32 20.30
C PRO A 430 -3.44 22.02 21.64
N PRO A 431 -4.58 22.70 21.88
CA PRO A 431 -4.82 23.34 23.18
C PRO A 431 -5.00 22.32 24.31
N VAL A 432 -5.64 21.17 24.07
CA VAL A 432 -5.82 20.14 25.11
C VAL A 432 -4.47 19.55 25.52
N CYS A 433 -3.59 19.25 24.56
CA CYS A 433 -2.24 18.75 24.83
C CYS A 433 -1.40 19.77 25.61
N TYR A 434 -1.48 21.04 25.20
CA TYR A 434 -0.74 22.11 25.85
C TYR A 434 -1.23 22.36 27.28
N ALA A 435 -2.56 22.38 27.49
CA ALA A 435 -3.18 22.61 28.81
C ALA A 435 -2.80 21.54 29.85
N ILE A 436 -2.56 20.29 29.42
CA ILE A 436 -2.08 19.23 30.32
C ILE A 436 -0.55 19.24 30.49
N GLY A 437 0.17 20.15 29.82
CA GLY A 437 1.61 20.36 29.95
C GLY A 437 2.46 19.46 29.03
N ILE A 438 1.99 19.18 27.80
CA ILE A 438 2.85 18.69 26.71
C ILE A 438 3.48 19.91 26.02
N SER A 439 4.72 19.79 25.56
CA SER A 439 5.41 20.91 24.89
C SER A 439 4.63 21.43 23.66
N ALA A 440 4.88 22.69 23.29
CA ALA A 440 4.15 23.35 22.22
C ALA A 440 4.28 22.62 20.87
N GLU A 441 5.52 22.33 20.45
CA GLU A 441 5.83 21.63 19.20
C GLU A 441 5.19 20.24 19.14
N ARG A 442 5.19 19.51 20.27
CA ARG A 442 4.58 18.17 20.35
C ARG A 442 3.06 18.25 20.37
N SER A 443 2.49 19.27 21.00
CA SER A 443 1.03 19.51 21.01
C SER A 443 0.51 19.81 19.61
N LEU A 444 1.23 20.62 18.82
CA LEU A 444 0.91 20.88 17.42
C LEU A 444 1.00 19.60 16.55
N ALA A 445 1.94 18.70 16.85
CA ALA A 445 2.05 17.41 16.16
C ALA A 445 0.81 16.50 16.34
N PHE A 446 0.02 16.69 17.41
CA PHE A 446 -1.23 15.93 17.58
C PHE A 446 -2.35 16.36 16.62
N ALA A 447 -2.28 17.55 16.02
CA ALA A 447 -3.29 18.03 15.08
C ALA A 447 -3.44 17.12 13.85
N SER A 448 -2.35 16.46 13.45
CA SER A 448 -2.27 15.55 12.30
C SER A 448 -2.16 14.08 12.71
N ARG A 449 -2.42 13.74 13.99
CA ARG A 449 -2.31 12.38 14.55
C ARG A 449 -3.01 11.31 13.72
N SER A 450 -4.21 11.61 13.23
CA SER A 450 -5.05 10.63 12.55
C SER A 450 -4.73 10.50 11.05
N LEU A 451 -3.82 11.32 10.52
CA LEU A 451 -3.40 11.25 9.12
C LEU A 451 -2.39 10.11 8.94
N THR A 452 -2.36 9.54 7.73
CA THR A 452 -1.23 8.69 7.32
C THR A 452 0.04 9.53 7.26
N LEU A 453 1.18 8.97 7.66
CA LEU A 453 2.44 9.71 7.80
C LEU A 453 2.85 10.51 6.55
N ALA A 454 2.45 10.04 5.36
CA ALA A 454 2.60 10.75 4.08
C ALA A 454 1.97 12.16 4.09
N LEU A 455 0.79 12.29 4.68
CA LEU A 455 0.03 13.54 4.78
C LEU A 455 0.22 14.20 6.16
N ALA A 456 0.59 13.42 7.18
CA ALA A 456 0.85 13.93 8.52
C ALA A 456 2.12 14.79 8.59
N THR A 457 3.20 14.35 7.93
CA THR A 457 4.48 15.06 7.89
C THR A 457 4.31 16.50 7.37
N PRO A 458 3.79 16.73 6.14
CA PRO A 458 3.63 18.09 5.64
C PRO A 458 2.64 18.94 6.46
N ALA A 459 1.57 18.34 6.99
CA ALA A 459 0.62 19.06 7.86
C ALA A 459 1.28 19.53 9.17
N THR A 460 2.13 18.71 9.78
CA THR A 460 2.87 19.06 10.99
C THR A 460 3.96 20.09 10.71
N GLU A 461 4.67 19.98 9.58
CA GLU A 461 5.68 20.96 9.16
C GLU A 461 5.07 22.36 9.01
N ASN A 462 3.90 22.47 8.36
CA ASN A 462 3.17 23.73 8.22
C ASN A 462 2.82 24.40 9.57
N LEU A 463 2.48 23.58 10.56
CA LEU A 463 2.18 24.03 11.92
C LEU A 463 3.43 24.31 12.75
N GLY A 464 4.63 23.89 12.32
CA GLY A 464 5.85 23.97 13.12
C GLY A 464 5.89 22.95 14.27
N GLY A 465 5.20 21.81 14.13
CA GLY A 465 5.19 20.75 15.13
C GLY A 465 6.35 19.77 15.00
N ASP A 466 6.53 18.91 16.01
CA ASP A 466 7.58 17.88 16.02
C ASP A 466 7.27 16.69 15.11
N LEU A 467 8.11 16.47 14.09
CA LEU A 467 7.97 15.39 13.10
C LEU A 467 8.19 13.99 13.68
N ASN A 468 8.93 13.89 14.77
CA ASN A 468 9.16 12.62 15.46
C ASN A 468 7.89 12.20 16.22
N THR A 469 7.28 13.15 16.93
CA THR A 469 6.02 12.93 17.65
C THR A 469 4.90 12.57 16.69
N VAL A 470 4.70 13.30 15.58
CA VAL A 470 3.63 12.97 14.62
C VAL A 470 3.83 11.57 14.02
N ALA A 471 5.07 11.19 13.69
CA ALA A 471 5.36 9.87 13.16
C ALA A 471 4.93 8.77 14.15
N ALA A 472 5.32 8.91 15.41
CA ALA A 472 4.94 7.97 16.46
C ALA A 472 3.42 7.89 16.63
N VAL A 473 2.73 9.01 16.82
CA VAL A 473 1.28 9.00 17.07
C VAL A 473 0.45 8.59 15.85
N ALA A 474 0.92 8.87 14.63
CA ALA A 474 0.25 8.44 13.39
C ALA A 474 0.28 6.92 13.22
N ILE A 475 1.44 6.28 13.40
CA ILE A 475 1.52 4.82 13.33
C ILE A 475 0.76 4.17 14.49
N MET A 476 0.85 4.71 15.70
CA MET A 476 0.07 4.21 16.83
C MET A 476 -1.43 4.27 16.54
N SER A 477 -1.92 5.33 15.90
CA SER A 477 -3.34 5.43 15.47
C SER A 477 -3.72 4.31 14.52
N GLY A 478 -2.84 3.97 13.57
CA GLY A 478 -3.08 2.86 12.66
C GLY A 478 -3.07 1.48 13.34
N ILE A 479 -2.12 1.25 14.26
CA ILE A 479 -2.05 0.00 15.02
C ILE A 479 -3.29 -0.16 15.91
N VAL A 480 -3.63 0.87 16.68
CA VAL A 480 -4.81 0.87 17.56
C VAL A 480 -6.10 0.68 16.76
N GLY A 481 -6.19 1.29 15.58
CA GLY A 481 -7.31 1.08 14.67
C GLY A 481 -7.47 -0.35 14.15
N VAL A 482 -6.38 -1.04 13.83
CA VAL A 482 -6.43 -2.46 13.46
C VAL A 482 -6.80 -3.35 14.64
N LEU A 483 -6.28 -3.07 15.83
CA LEU A 483 -6.50 -3.89 17.02
C LEU A 483 -7.91 -3.71 17.59
N PHE A 484 -8.40 -2.47 17.65
CA PHE A 484 -9.60 -2.10 18.39
C PHE A 484 -10.70 -1.46 17.54
N GLY A 485 -10.42 -1.00 16.31
CA GLY A 485 -11.36 -0.22 15.50
C GLY A 485 -12.69 -0.92 15.24
N GLN A 486 -12.66 -2.18 14.80
CA GLN A 486 -13.87 -2.99 14.58
C GLN A 486 -14.65 -3.23 15.89
N ARG A 487 -13.94 -3.53 16.97
CA ARG A 487 -14.55 -3.74 18.31
C ARG A 487 -15.23 -2.47 18.80
N MET A 488 -14.64 -1.31 18.52
CA MET A 488 -15.17 -0.02 18.93
C MET A 488 -16.38 0.39 18.09
N LEU A 489 -16.39 0.10 16.79
CA LEU A 489 -17.58 0.27 15.95
C LEU A 489 -18.76 -0.59 16.46
N ALA A 490 -18.48 -1.84 16.85
CA ALA A 490 -19.49 -2.70 17.47
C ALA A 490 -19.98 -2.14 18.82
N TRP A 491 -19.10 -1.59 19.64
CA TRP A 491 -19.47 -0.93 20.90
C TRP A 491 -20.33 0.32 20.69
N LEU A 492 -20.03 1.11 19.65
CA LEU A 492 -20.82 2.25 19.18
C LEU A 492 -22.14 1.85 18.49
N ARG A 493 -22.46 0.54 18.44
CA ARG A 493 -23.67 -0.01 17.81
C ARG A 493 -23.83 0.40 16.34
N ILE A 494 -22.71 0.50 15.61
CA ILE A 494 -22.73 0.72 14.17
C ILE A 494 -23.06 -0.62 13.49
N PRO A 495 -24.12 -0.68 12.66
CA PRO A 495 -24.51 -1.90 11.97
C PRO A 495 -23.39 -2.42 11.06
N GLU A 496 -23.27 -3.74 10.92
CA GLU A 496 -22.23 -4.35 10.08
C GLU A 496 -22.43 -4.05 8.58
N ASP A 497 -23.69 -3.83 8.18
CA ASP A 497 -24.11 -3.47 6.82
C ASP A 497 -23.84 -2.01 6.44
N ASP A 498 -23.55 -1.13 7.41
CA ASP A 498 -23.25 0.29 7.16
C ASP A 498 -21.78 0.48 6.76
N TYR A 499 -21.44 0.05 5.53
CA TYR A 499 -20.08 0.13 4.99
C TYR A 499 -19.57 1.57 4.84
N ILE A 500 -20.48 2.55 4.66
CA ILE A 500 -20.12 3.98 4.59
C ILE A 500 -19.66 4.49 5.94
N THR A 501 -20.43 4.30 7.02
CA THR A 501 -20.02 4.76 8.35
C THR A 501 -18.76 4.03 8.80
N ARG A 502 -18.68 2.72 8.61
CA ARG A 502 -17.50 1.92 8.98
C ARG A 502 -16.25 2.37 8.21
N GLY A 503 -16.39 2.56 6.89
CA GLY A 503 -15.31 3.03 6.03
C GLY A 503 -14.83 4.42 6.40
N VAL A 504 -15.72 5.41 6.44
CA VAL A 504 -15.37 6.81 6.76
C VAL A 504 -14.73 6.92 8.15
N THR A 505 -15.30 6.24 9.14
CA THR A 505 -14.80 6.29 10.53
C THR A 505 -13.39 5.69 10.66
N LEU A 506 -13.15 4.51 10.10
CA LEU A 506 -11.84 3.87 10.17
C LEU A 506 -10.82 4.60 9.28
N GLY A 507 -11.24 5.08 8.10
CA GLY A 507 -10.36 5.83 7.21
C GLY A 507 -9.88 7.15 7.81
N ALA A 508 -10.78 7.90 8.44
CA ALA A 508 -10.46 9.19 9.04
C ALA A 508 -9.63 9.08 10.33
N ASN A 509 -9.78 8.01 11.13
CA ASN A 509 -9.14 7.94 12.45
C ASN A 509 -8.02 6.87 12.58
N SER A 510 -7.93 5.92 11.64
CA SER A 510 -7.10 4.70 11.80
C SER A 510 -6.13 4.41 10.64
N SER A 511 -5.86 5.40 9.78
CA SER A 511 -4.85 5.33 8.71
C SER A 511 -5.01 4.14 7.72
N ALA A 512 -4.04 3.95 6.82
CA ALA A 512 -4.03 2.91 5.79
C ALA A 512 -3.99 1.49 6.37
N ILE A 513 -3.47 1.35 7.59
CA ILE A 513 -3.31 0.06 8.26
C ILE A 513 -4.70 -0.53 8.59
N ALA A 514 -5.66 0.28 9.05
CA ALA A 514 -7.04 -0.18 9.27
C ALA A 514 -7.78 -0.47 7.97
N THR A 515 -7.54 0.30 6.91
CA THR A 515 -8.06 0.00 5.57
C THR A 515 -7.61 -1.40 5.10
N ALA A 516 -6.38 -1.81 5.39
CA ALA A 516 -5.90 -3.15 5.06
C ALA A 516 -6.64 -4.28 5.81
N LEU A 517 -7.11 -4.02 7.04
CA LEU A 517 -7.99 -4.94 7.76
C LEU A 517 -9.38 -5.01 7.11
N LEU A 518 -9.93 -3.86 6.70
CA LEU A 518 -11.20 -3.80 5.99
C LEU A 518 -11.15 -4.54 4.66
N LEU A 519 -10.06 -4.48 3.91
CA LEU A 519 -9.93 -5.24 2.66
C LEU A 519 -10.16 -6.76 2.82
N ARG A 520 -9.95 -7.31 4.02
CA ARG A 520 -10.20 -8.72 4.34
C ARG A 520 -11.58 -9.01 4.92
N THR A 521 -12.19 -8.01 5.55
CA THR A 521 -13.41 -8.19 6.36
C THR A 521 -14.64 -7.56 5.70
N ASP A 522 -14.47 -6.42 5.06
CA ASP A 522 -15.48 -5.68 4.30
C ASP A 522 -14.79 -4.84 3.19
N PRO A 523 -14.64 -5.39 1.97
CA PRO A 523 -13.97 -4.71 0.87
C PRO A 523 -14.62 -3.38 0.44
N ARG A 524 -15.94 -3.20 0.65
CA ARG A 524 -16.63 -1.95 0.32
C ARG A 524 -16.33 -0.87 1.32
N ALA A 525 -16.39 -1.20 2.61
CA ALA A 525 -15.94 -0.29 3.66
C ALA A 525 -14.45 0.04 3.49
N ALA A 526 -13.63 -0.89 2.98
CA ALA A 526 -12.22 -0.63 2.68
C ALA A 526 -12.03 0.43 1.58
N ALA A 527 -12.84 0.39 0.52
CA ALA A 527 -12.81 1.40 -0.54
C ALA A 527 -13.12 2.79 0.03
N LEU A 528 -14.18 2.91 0.83
CA LEU A 528 -14.58 4.16 1.47
C LEU A 528 -13.58 4.61 2.55
N SER A 529 -12.93 3.68 3.25
CA SER A 529 -11.85 3.97 4.19
C SER A 529 -10.63 4.55 3.49
N SER A 530 -10.23 3.99 2.35
CA SER A 530 -9.13 4.52 1.53
C SER A 530 -9.44 5.94 1.04
N LEU A 531 -10.66 6.14 0.52
CA LEU A 531 -11.14 7.44 0.06
C LEU A 531 -11.17 8.48 1.20
N SER A 532 -11.76 8.11 2.34
CA SER A 532 -11.88 8.97 3.52
C SER A 532 -10.53 9.35 4.10
N MET A 533 -9.59 8.41 4.17
CA MET A 533 -8.22 8.66 4.62
C MET A 533 -7.52 9.71 3.73
N SER A 534 -7.60 9.56 2.41
CA SER A 534 -6.99 10.51 1.47
C SER A 534 -7.66 11.89 1.54
N LEU A 535 -9.00 11.94 1.66
CA LEU A 535 -9.74 13.19 1.80
C LEU A 535 -9.42 13.92 3.11
N PHE A 536 -9.53 13.23 4.25
CA PHE A 536 -9.18 13.77 5.57
C PHE A 536 -7.74 14.29 5.61
N GLY A 537 -6.82 13.51 5.07
CA GLY A 537 -5.43 13.88 4.80
C GLY A 537 -5.29 15.20 4.05
N THR A 538 -5.89 15.26 2.86
CA THR A 538 -5.81 16.41 1.95
C THR A 538 -6.44 17.66 2.56
N ILE A 539 -7.62 17.53 3.19
CA ILE A 539 -8.32 18.65 3.85
C ILE A 539 -7.49 19.21 5.01
N THR A 540 -6.88 18.34 5.82
CA THR A 540 -6.05 18.78 6.95
C THR A 540 -4.79 19.49 6.48
N VAL A 541 -4.10 18.96 5.45
CA VAL A 541 -2.95 19.66 4.85
C VAL A 541 -3.39 21.01 4.27
N LEU A 542 -4.54 21.07 3.59
CA LEU A 542 -5.07 22.31 3.05
C LEU A 542 -5.30 23.36 4.15
N PHE A 543 -5.96 23.00 5.25
CA PHE A 543 -6.16 23.92 6.37
C PHE A 543 -4.87 24.37 7.04
N THR A 544 -3.92 23.46 7.26
CA THR A 544 -2.61 23.81 7.84
C THR A 544 -1.76 24.67 6.91
N SER A 545 -1.97 24.60 5.59
CA SER A 545 -1.21 25.40 4.62
C SER A 545 -1.74 26.82 4.46
N ILE A 546 -2.94 27.12 4.97
CA ILE A 546 -3.53 28.47 4.94
C ILE A 546 -2.95 29.27 6.13
N PRO A 547 -2.12 30.31 5.91
CA PRO A 547 -1.40 30.97 7.00
C PRO A 547 -2.30 31.50 8.11
N PRO A 548 -3.44 32.19 7.83
CA PRO A 548 -4.35 32.63 8.89
C PRO A 548 -4.88 31.50 9.78
N ILE A 549 -5.14 30.31 9.22
CA ILE A 549 -5.63 29.16 9.98
C ILE A 549 -4.48 28.56 10.80
N ALA A 550 -3.30 28.39 10.19
CA ALA A 550 -2.12 27.88 10.85
C ALA A 550 -1.69 28.76 12.04
N ASP A 551 -1.72 30.08 11.87
CA ASP A 551 -1.33 31.05 12.89
C ASP A 551 -2.32 31.06 14.06
N VAL A 552 -3.62 30.92 13.79
CA VAL A 552 -4.62 30.73 14.85
C VAL A 552 -4.38 29.44 15.60
N ILE A 553 -4.05 28.33 14.94
CA ILE A 553 -3.77 27.05 15.63
C ILE A 553 -2.50 27.17 16.48
N LYS A 554 -1.45 27.81 15.95
CA LYS A 554 -0.20 28.06 16.68
C LYS A 554 -0.45 28.92 17.92
N SER A 555 -1.31 29.93 17.83
CA SER A 555 -1.61 30.81 18.96
C SER A 555 -2.37 30.15 20.10
N LEU A 556 -2.98 28.97 19.87
CA LEU A 556 -3.62 28.18 20.94
C LEU A 556 -2.61 27.52 21.90
N VAL A 557 -1.33 27.56 21.56
CA VAL A 557 -0.25 26.80 22.22
C VAL A 557 0.92 27.72 22.63
N THR A 558 0.74 29.03 22.48
CA THR A 558 1.64 30.10 22.92
C THR A 558 0.97 30.91 24.00
#